data_AF-A0A8W8LI75-F1
#
_entry.id   AF-A0A8W8LI75-F1
#
_cell.length_a   1.000
_cell.length_b   1.000
_cell.length_c   1.000
_cell.angle_alpha   90.00
_cell.angle_beta   90.00
_cell.angle_gamma   90.00
#
_symmetry.space_group_name_H-M   'P 1'
#
loop_
_entity.id
_entity.type
_entity.pdbx_description
1 polymer ?
#
loop_
_entity_poly.entity_id
_entity_poly.type
_entity_poly.pdbx_seq_one_letter_code
_entity_poly.pdbx_strand_id
1 'polypeptide(L)'
;MMLDAVMKSFPDKKVIVPEDAGLAVLKGAVLFGHKPQSITIRKARYTYGINISPPFVRGDHSPARKVTIDGVDRVKDVFKKYIQCDQDIRVGEAVSGRHVTIKSNQSEMLLKIFASEDPSPKYVTDNSCEYLGKVVVKLPEAKERLKVDVKMIFGETELMVEAKESTTGKVYSSYFDFL
;
A
#
# COMPACT_ATOMS: atom_id res chain seq x y z
N MET A 1 -17.79 7.30 38.02
CA MET A 1 -17.35 8.38 37.11
C MET A 1 -16.69 7.74 35.88
N MET A 2 -16.42 8.50 34.80
CA MET A 2 -15.87 7.96 33.55
C MET A 2 -14.53 7.22 33.74
N LEU A 3 -13.67 7.72 34.62
CA LEU A 3 -12.38 7.11 34.95
C LEU A 3 -12.53 5.73 35.62
N ASP A 4 -13.43 5.61 36.60
CA ASP A 4 -13.69 4.33 37.29
C ASP A 4 -14.19 3.27 36.31
N ALA A 5 -15.00 3.67 35.32
CA ALA A 5 -15.50 2.77 34.30
C ALA A 5 -14.37 2.26 33.41
N VAL A 6 -13.43 3.12 33.00
CA VAL A 6 -12.24 2.73 32.23
C VAL A 6 -11.36 1.78 33.04
N MET A 7 -11.07 2.09 34.31
CA MET A 7 -10.24 1.24 35.16
C MET A 7 -10.85 -0.15 35.38
N LYS A 8 -12.18 -0.25 35.53
CA LYS A 8 -12.88 -1.54 35.66
C LYS A 8 -12.86 -2.36 34.37
N SER A 9 -12.94 -1.72 33.21
CA SER A 9 -12.92 -2.39 31.91
C SER A 9 -11.53 -2.93 31.54
N PHE A 10 -10.46 -2.36 32.11
CA PHE A 10 -9.07 -2.74 31.81
C PHE A 10 -8.28 -3.05 33.10
N PRO A 11 -8.66 -4.09 33.85
CA PRO A 11 -8.09 -4.37 35.18
C PRO A 11 -6.60 -4.79 35.13
N ASP A 12 -6.13 -5.25 33.98
CA ASP A 12 -4.75 -5.67 33.73
C ASP A 12 -3.85 -4.52 33.19
N LYS A 13 -4.39 -3.31 33.05
CA LYS A 13 -3.66 -2.15 32.50
C LYS A 13 -3.46 -1.06 33.55
N LYS A 14 -2.29 -0.40 33.49
CA LYS A 14 -2.05 0.84 34.23
C LYS A 14 -2.66 2.01 33.47
N VAL A 15 -3.77 2.56 33.98
CA VAL A 15 -4.36 3.80 33.45
C VAL A 15 -3.54 4.99 33.93
N ILE A 16 -3.02 5.79 33.00
CA ILE A 16 -2.26 7.01 33.29
C ILE A 16 -3.15 8.21 32.99
N VAL A 17 -3.38 9.05 33.99
CA VAL A 17 -4.07 10.34 33.82
C VAL A 17 -2.99 11.44 33.93
N PRO A 18 -2.67 12.15 32.84
CA PRO A 18 -1.74 13.28 32.91
C PRO A 18 -2.27 14.37 33.83
N GLU A 19 -1.39 15.08 34.55
CA GLU A 19 -1.77 16.21 35.41
C GLU A 19 -2.62 17.25 34.64
N ASP A 20 -2.25 17.54 33.39
CA ASP A 20 -3.00 18.41 32.49
C ASP A 20 -3.60 17.62 31.30
N ALA A 21 -4.62 16.80 31.54
CA ALA A 21 -5.23 16.01 30.47
C ALA A 21 -5.68 16.85 29.24
N GLY A 22 -6.18 18.07 29.47
CA GLY A 22 -6.58 19.00 28.40
C GLY A 22 -5.40 19.59 27.61
N LEU A 23 -4.20 19.69 28.20
CA LEU A 23 -3.00 20.19 27.51
C LEU A 23 -2.14 19.08 26.92
N ALA A 24 -2.35 17.82 27.30
CA ALA A 24 -1.53 16.69 26.87
C ALA A 24 -1.46 16.56 25.32
N VAL A 25 -2.59 16.78 24.64
CA VAL A 25 -2.67 16.76 23.17
C VAL A 25 -1.84 17.90 22.55
N LEU A 26 -1.99 19.12 23.07
CA LEU A 26 -1.24 20.29 22.59
C LEU A 26 0.27 20.12 22.80
N LYS A 27 0.68 19.71 24.01
CA LYS A 27 2.09 19.44 24.33
C LYS A 27 2.66 18.36 23.40
N GLY A 28 1.90 17.30 23.14
CA GLY A 28 2.26 16.25 22.18
C GLY A 28 2.46 16.77 20.76
N ALA A 29 1.55 17.61 20.25
CA ALA A 29 1.66 18.21 18.92
C ALA A 29 2.90 19.12 18.79
N VAL A 30 3.20 19.94 19.81
CA VAL A 30 4.40 20.79 19.82
C VAL A 30 5.67 19.97 19.84
N LEU A 31 5.72 18.90 20.66
CA LEU A 31 6.85 17.97 20.72
C LEU A 31 7.06 17.28 19.37
N PHE A 32 5.98 16.82 18.74
CA PHE A 32 6.04 16.19 17.43
C PHE A 32 6.56 17.17 16.37
N GLY A 33 6.05 18.41 16.33
CA GLY A 33 6.54 19.43 15.41
C GLY A 33 8.02 19.77 15.59
N HIS A 34 8.52 19.77 16.84
CA HIS A 34 9.95 19.97 17.12
C HIS A 34 10.82 18.76 16.79
N LYS A 35 10.29 17.53 16.93
CA LYS A 35 11.03 16.28 16.76
C LYS A 35 10.19 15.24 16.02
N PRO A 36 9.88 15.45 14.72
CA PRO A 36 9.01 14.55 13.96
C PRO A 36 9.63 13.14 13.82
N GLN A 37 10.96 13.09 13.76
CA GLN A 37 11.77 11.86 13.71
C GLN A 37 11.74 11.03 15.01
N SER A 38 11.06 11.50 16.08
CA SER A 38 10.87 10.71 17.30
C SER A 38 9.99 9.48 17.09
N ILE A 39 9.11 9.50 16.07
CA ILE A 39 8.34 8.33 15.63
C ILE A 39 9.16 7.58 14.59
N THR A 40 9.75 6.46 14.98
CA THR A 40 10.65 5.68 14.11
C THR A 40 9.95 4.50 13.43
N ILE A 41 8.85 4.02 14.00
CA ILE A 41 8.08 2.86 13.53
C ILE A 41 6.60 3.20 13.60
N ARG A 42 5.86 2.78 12.57
CA ARG A 42 4.40 2.90 12.47
C ARG A 42 3.82 1.56 12.08
N LYS A 43 2.61 1.25 12.56
CA LYS A 43 1.87 0.10 12.07
C LYS A 43 1.02 0.48 10.88
N ALA A 44 1.08 -0.32 9.82
CA ALA A 44 0.21 -0.17 8.67
C ALA A 44 -1.26 -0.37 9.09
N ARG A 45 -2.11 0.62 8.86
CA ARG A 45 -3.55 0.50 9.14
C ARG A 45 -4.24 -0.55 8.24
N TYR A 46 -3.80 -0.63 6.99
CA TYR A 46 -4.36 -1.51 5.97
C TYR A 46 -3.26 -2.32 5.28
N THR A 47 -3.68 -3.38 4.60
CA THR A 47 -2.85 -4.08 3.62
C THR A 47 -2.83 -3.27 2.33
N TYR A 48 -1.65 -2.84 1.88
CA TYR A 48 -1.49 -2.06 0.65
C TYR A 48 -0.90 -2.90 -0.47
N GLY A 49 -1.41 -2.67 -1.67
CA GLY A 49 -0.94 -3.39 -2.84
C GLY A 49 -1.43 -2.78 -4.14
N ILE A 50 -1.17 -3.50 -5.22
CA ILE A 50 -1.60 -3.09 -6.55
C ILE A 50 -2.39 -4.20 -7.25
N ASN A 51 -3.18 -3.79 -8.22
CA ASN A 51 -3.78 -4.69 -9.20
C ASN A 51 -2.72 -5.25 -10.14
N ILE A 52 -2.66 -6.58 -10.26
CA ILE A 52 -1.86 -7.25 -11.28
C ILE A 52 -2.70 -8.30 -12.03
N SER A 53 -2.16 -8.75 -13.16
CA SER A 53 -2.68 -9.94 -13.84
C SER A 53 -1.54 -10.91 -14.07
N PRO A 54 -1.20 -11.82 -13.13
CA PRO A 54 -0.12 -12.79 -13.30
C PRO A 54 -0.52 -13.91 -14.27
N PRO A 55 0.43 -14.75 -14.73
CA PRO A 55 0.10 -15.96 -15.47
C PRO A 55 -0.90 -16.86 -14.72
N PHE A 56 -1.82 -17.47 -15.45
CA PHE A 56 -2.81 -18.37 -14.90
C PHE A 56 -2.18 -19.69 -14.47
N VAL A 57 -2.52 -20.12 -13.25
CA VAL A 57 -2.09 -21.39 -12.66
C VAL A 57 -3.34 -22.21 -12.39
N ARG A 58 -3.41 -23.39 -13.02
CA ARG A 58 -4.53 -24.33 -12.86
C ARG A 58 -4.48 -24.90 -11.43
N GLY A 59 -5.61 -24.87 -10.73
CA GLY A 59 -5.72 -25.32 -9.33
C GLY A 59 -5.73 -24.16 -8.33
N ASP A 60 -4.89 -23.14 -8.55
CA ASP A 60 -4.80 -21.99 -7.62
C ASP A 60 -5.78 -20.86 -7.95
N HIS A 61 -6.07 -20.70 -9.24
CA HIS A 61 -6.88 -19.60 -9.75
C HIS A 61 -8.24 -20.07 -10.26
N SER A 62 -9.27 -19.26 -10.00
CA SER A 62 -10.60 -19.51 -10.53
C SER A 62 -10.62 -19.37 -12.06
N PRO A 63 -11.11 -20.37 -12.81
CA PRO A 63 -11.25 -20.29 -14.27
C PRO A 63 -12.12 -19.11 -14.73
N ALA A 64 -13.09 -18.66 -13.91
CA ALA A 64 -13.95 -17.53 -14.22
C ALA A 64 -13.21 -16.19 -14.32
N ARG A 65 -12.02 -16.09 -13.73
CA ARG A 65 -11.15 -14.89 -13.79
C ARG A 65 -10.04 -15.01 -14.84
N LYS A 66 -10.00 -16.13 -15.59
CA LYS A 66 -9.01 -16.37 -16.63
C LYS A 66 -9.22 -15.42 -17.81
N VAL A 67 -8.13 -14.88 -18.34
CA VAL A 67 -8.11 -14.09 -19.57
C VAL A 67 -6.87 -14.43 -20.38
N THR A 68 -7.03 -14.54 -21.70
CA THR A 68 -5.89 -14.71 -22.61
C THR A 68 -5.48 -13.34 -23.15
N ILE A 69 -4.23 -12.93 -22.91
CA ILE A 69 -3.66 -11.69 -23.40
C ILE A 69 -2.33 -12.02 -24.06
N ASP A 70 -2.14 -11.62 -25.31
CA ASP A 70 -0.89 -11.83 -26.04
C ASP A 70 -0.48 -13.32 -26.09
N GLY A 71 -1.48 -14.19 -26.32
CA GLY A 71 -1.32 -15.66 -26.35
C GLY A 71 -1.07 -16.32 -24.99
N VAL A 72 -1.01 -15.55 -23.89
CA VAL A 72 -0.74 -16.06 -22.55
C VAL A 72 -2.00 -16.00 -21.70
N ASP A 73 -2.32 -17.11 -21.06
CA ASP A 73 -3.39 -17.18 -20.07
C ASP A 73 -2.96 -16.50 -18.75
N ARG A 74 -3.80 -15.59 -18.27
CA ARG A 74 -3.56 -14.75 -17.09
C ARG A 74 -4.80 -14.71 -16.21
N VAL A 75 -4.65 -14.20 -15.00
CA VAL A 75 -5.74 -14.05 -14.02
C VAL A 75 -6.04 -12.58 -13.86
N LYS A 76 -7.30 -12.17 -14.04
CA LYS A 76 -7.69 -10.78 -13.80
C LYS A 76 -7.77 -10.48 -12.30
N ASP A 77 -7.51 -9.22 -11.98
CA ASP A 77 -7.86 -8.61 -10.70
C ASP A 77 -7.16 -9.17 -9.47
N VAL A 78 -5.95 -9.73 -9.62
CA VAL A 78 -5.18 -10.23 -8.48
C VAL A 78 -4.63 -9.07 -7.66
N PHE A 79 -4.76 -9.16 -6.33
CA PHE A 79 -4.16 -8.22 -5.39
C PHE A 79 -2.70 -8.63 -5.13
N LYS A 80 -1.74 -7.82 -5.55
CA LYS A 80 -0.33 -8.00 -5.18
C LYS A 80 -0.01 -7.17 -3.96
N LYS A 81 0.06 -7.82 -2.81
CA LYS A 81 0.47 -7.22 -1.53
C LYS A 81 1.91 -6.71 -1.57
N TYR A 82 2.10 -5.49 -1.07
CA TYR A 82 3.38 -4.88 -0.74
C TYR A 82 3.54 -4.78 0.77
N ILE A 83 2.51 -4.29 1.46
CA ILE A 83 2.52 -4.06 2.91
C ILE A 83 1.31 -4.77 3.49
N GLN A 84 1.46 -5.46 4.61
CA GLN A 84 0.34 -6.06 5.34
C GLN A 84 -0.17 -5.11 6.43
N CYS A 85 -1.46 -5.13 6.75
CA CYS A 85 -1.98 -4.50 7.97
C CYS A 85 -1.21 -5.00 9.21
N ASP A 86 -1.07 -4.12 10.21
CA ASP A 86 -0.29 -4.31 11.44
C ASP A 86 1.22 -4.53 11.25
N GLN A 87 1.73 -4.51 10.02
CA GLN A 87 3.16 -4.55 9.76
C GLN A 87 3.83 -3.28 10.29
N ASP A 88 4.94 -3.46 11.00
CA ASP A 88 5.82 -2.36 11.40
C ASP A 88 6.55 -1.82 10.16
N ILE A 89 6.38 -0.53 9.90
CA ILE A 89 7.03 0.22 8.83
C ILE A 89 7.91 1.28 9.46
N ARG A 90 9.20 1.28 9.13
CA ARG A 90 10.08 2.38 9.55
C ARG A 90 9.85 3.59 8.65
N VAL A 91 9.91 4.78 9.23
CA VAL A 91 9.78 6.02 8.44
C VAL A 91 10.87 6.06 7.37
N GLY A 92 10.47 6.28 6.11
CA GLY A 92 11.37 6.27 4.95
C GLY A 92 11.70 4.88 4.40
N GLU A 93 11.18 3.80 5.00
CA GLU A 93 11.30 2.45 4.44
C GLU A 93 10.44 2.31 3.19
N ALA A 94 11.01 1.64 2.18
CA ALA A 94 10.38 1.42 0.89
C ALA A 94 10.20 -0.08 0.67
N VAL A 95 8.96 -0.53 0.46
CA VAL A 95 8.73 -1.88 -0.05
C VAL A 95 8.73 -1.84 -1.57
N SER A 96 9.57 -2.68 -2.19
CA SER A 96 9.81 -2.64 -3.63
C SER A 96 9.31 -3.90 -4.33
N GLY A 97 8.93 -3.76 -5.59
CA GLY A 97 8.59 -4.87 -6.47
C GLY A 97 8.77 -4.49 -7.93
N ARG A 98 9.03 -5.47 -8.78
CA ARG A 98 9.26 -5.28 -10.22
C ARG A 98 8.11 -5.86 -11.03
N HIS A 99 7.64 -5.09 -11.99
CA HIS A 99 6.57 -5.48 -12.90
C HIS A 99 7.02 -5.42 -14.35
N VAL A 100 6.34 -6.20 -15.20
CA VAL A 100 6.63 -6.31 -16.62
C VAL A 100 5.35 -6.00 -17.40
N THR A 101 5.47 -5.31 -18.53
CA THR A 101 4.32 -5.05 -19.40
C THR A 101 3.65 -6.36 -19.82
N ILE A 102 2.33 -6.33 -19.92
CA ILE A 102 1.57 -7.54 -20.28
C ILE A 102 1.70 -7.80 -21.78
N LYS A 103 1.75 -6.73 -22.58
CA LYS A 103 1.91 -6.77 -24.03
C LYS A 103 3.24 -6.17 -24.46
N SER A 104 3.74 -6.65 -25.60
CA SER A 104 4.71 -5.92 -26.41
C SER A 104 4.10 -4.64 -26.99
N ASN A 105 4.90 -3.60 -27.25
CA ASN A 105 4.45 -2.30 -27.77
C ASN A 105 3.40 -1.59 -26.89
N GLN A 106 3.36 -1.88 -25.59
CA GLN A 106 2.45 -1.22 -24.65
C GLN A 106 2.92 0.22 -24.41
N SER A 107 2.05 1.21 -24.63
CA SER A 107 2.38 2.64 -24.48
C SER A 107 2.30 3.16 -23.05
N GLU A 108 1.52 2.51 -22.19
CA GLU A 108 1.37 2.88 -20.78
C GLU A 108 1.17 1.68 -19.86
N MET A 109 1.65 1.76 -18.62
CA MET A 109 1.34 0.82 -17.54
C MET A 109 0.54 1.56 -16.46
N LEU A 110 -0.68 1.06 -16.19
CA LEU A 110 -1.54 1.56 -15.13
C LEU A 110 -1.28 0.76 -13.85
N LEU A 111 -0.61 1.37 -12.89
CA LEU A 111 -0.48 0.83 -11.55
C LEU A 111 -1.68 1.33 -10.75
N LYS A 112 -2.66 0.46 -10.51
CA LYS A 112 -3.83 0.78 -9.66
C LYS A 112 -3.52 0.37 -8.22
N ILE A 113 -3.63 1.30 -7.29
CA ILE A 113 -3.28 1.14 -5.87
C ILE A 113 -4.56 0.85 -5.09
N PHE A 114 -4.47 -0.10 -4.16
CA PHE A 114 -5.56 -0.50 -3.29
C PHE A 114 -5.10 -0.61 -1.83
N ALA A 115 -6.03 -0.33 -0.92
CA ALA A 115 -5.95 -0.68 0.49
C ALA A 115 -6.91 -1.83 0.79
N SER A 116 -6.64 -2.61 1.84
CA SER A 116 -7.56 -3.62 2.32
C SER A 116 -7.52 -3.81 3.83
N GLU A 117 -8.68 -4.03 4.44
CA GLU A 117 -8.81 -4.45 5.85
C GLU A 117 -8.42 -5.92 6.07
N ASP A 118 -8.39 -6.73 5.01
CA ASP A 118 -7.93 -8.11 5.07
C ASP A 118 -6.39 -8.15 5.09
N PRO A 119 -5.74 -8.93 5.97
CA PRO A 119 -4.30 -9.18 5.91
C PRO A 119 -3.81 -9.88 4.63
N SER A 120 -4.69 -10.64 3.95
CA SER A 120 -4.36 -11.47 2.78
C SER A 120 -5.45 -11.44 1.70
N PRO A 121 -5.78 -10.26 1.14
CA PRO A 121 -6.73 -10.14 0.04
C PRO A 121 -6.21 -10.90 -1.18
N LYS A 122 -7.10 -11.61 -1.87
CA LYS A 122 -6.74 -12.40 -3.06
C LYS A 122 -6.97 -11.60 -4.33
N TYR A 123 -8.08 -10.85 -4.39
CA TYR A 123 -8.45 -10.05 -5.53
C TYR A 123 -8.77 -8.61 -5.14
N VAL A 124 -8.48 -7.66 -6.02
CA VAL A 124 -8.83 -6.25 -5.79
C VAL A 124 -10.34 -5.98 -5.82
N THR A 125 -11.14 -6.98 -6.20
CA THR A 125 -12.61 -6.95 -6.18
C THR A 125 -13.19 -7.52 -4.88
N ASP A 126 -12.36 -7.98 -3.95
CA ASP A 126 -12.83 -8.50 -2.67
C ASP A 126 -13.44 -7.33 -1.88
N ASN A 127 -14.52 -7.57 -1.12
CA ASN A 127 -15.26 -6.52 -0.41
C ASN A 127 -14.41 -5.74 0.60
N SER A 128 -13.31 -6.35 1.07
CA SER A 128 -12.35 -5.72 1.97
C SER A 128 -11.41 -4.74 1.27
N CYS A 129 -11.46 -4.62 -0.05
CA CYS A 129 -10.53 -3.80 -0.84
C CYS A 129 -11.16 -2.46 -1.24
N GLU A 130 -10.38 -1.40 -1.08
CA GLU A 130 -10.71 -0.04 -1.49
C GLU A 130 -9.69 0.46 -2.52
N TYR A 131 -10.18 1.11 -3.57
CA TYR A 131 -9.34 1.71 -4.60
C TYR A 131 -8.88 3.10 -4.18
N LEU A 132 -7.57 3.30 -4.03
CA LEU A 132 -7.01 4.59 -3.63
C LEU A 132 -6.69 5.50 -4.82
N GLY A 133 -6.37 4.92 -5.98
CA GLY A 133 -6.00 5.68 -7.17
C GLY A 133 -5.00 4.94 -8.06
N LYS A 134 -4.34 5.67 -8.95
CA LYS A 134 -3.41 5.08 -9.93
C LYS A 134 -2.21 5.94 -10.23
N VAL A 135 -1.08 5.28 -10.54
CA VAL A 135 0.09 5.87 -11.20
C VAL A 135 0.08 5.44 -12.66
N VAL A 136 0.17 6.40 -13.58
CA VAL A 136 0.23 6.16 -15.02
C VAL A 136 1.67 6.29 -15.49
N VAL A 137 2.31 5.16 -15.81
CA VAL A 137 3.68 5.11 -16.30
C VAL A 137 3.65 5.13 -17.82
N LYS A 138 4.11 6.23 -18.44
CA LYS A 138 4.30 6.26 -19.91
C LYS A 138 5.54 5.47 -20.28
N LEU A 139 5.40 4.58 -21.24
CA LEU A 139 6.43 3.64 -21.67
C LEU A 139 7.01 4.10 -23.02
N PRO A 140 8.34 3.94 -23.24
CA PRO A 140 8.92 4.15 -24.56
C PRO A 140 8.39 3.12 -25.56
N GLU A 141 8.43 3.44 -26.85
CA GLU A 141 8.16 2.46 -27.90
C GLU A 141 9.20 1.34 -27.84
N ALA A 142 8.74 0.11 -27.65
CA ALA A 142 9.60 -1.07 -27.59
C ALA A 142 8.83 -2.31 -28.07
N LYS A 143 9.52 -3.11 -28.90
CA LYS A 143 9.01 -4.42 -29.35
C LYS A 143 9.05 -5.47 -28.23
N GLU A 144 9.97 -5.29 -27.29
CA GLU A 144 10.13 -6.14 -26.12
C GLU A 144 9.24 -5.69 -24.96
N ARG A 145 9.01 -6.61 -24.02
CA ARG A 145 8.33 -6.27 -22.77
C ARG A 145 9.24 -5.44 -21.88
N LEU A 146 8.69 -4.37 -21.32
CA LEU A 146 9.43 -3.41 -20.51
C LEU A 146 9.25 -3.68 -19.02
N LYS A 147 10.23 -3.25 -18.23
CA LYS A 147 10.26 -3.41 -16.77
C LYS A 147 9.97 -2.07 -16.09
N VAL A 148 9.19 -2.14 -15.02
CA VAL A 148 8.92 -1.00 -14.14
C VAL A 148 9.20 -1.43 -12.71
N ASP A 149 10.15 -0.76 -12.07
CA ASP A 149 10.46 -0.94 -10.66
C ASP A 149 9.52 -0.03 -9.85
N VAL A 150 8.73 -0.61 -8.94
CA VAL A 150 7.73 0.09 -8.14
C VAL A 150 8.14 0.04 -6.68
N LYS A 151 8.08 1.18 -6.00
CA LYS A 151 8.29 1.33 -4.57
C LYS A 151 7.07 1.94 -3.91
N MET A 152 6.66 1.36 -2.80
CA MET A 152 5.70 1.95 -1.87
C MET A 152 6.47 2.47 -0.67
N ILE A 153 6.46 3.78 -0.50
CA ILE A 153 7.18 4.49 0.56
C ILE A 153 6.13 5.10 1.47
N PHE A 154 6.20 4.74 2.75
CA PHE A 154 5.29 5.29 3.74
C PHE A 154 5.88 6.57 4.32
N GLY A 155 5.18 7.68 4.05
CA GLY A 155 5.47 8.97 4.64
C GLY A 155 4.89 9.10 6.04
N GLU A 156 4.79 10.34 6.51
CA GLU A 156 4.19 10.63 7.81
C GLU A 156 2.67 10.51 7.80
N THR A 157 1.99 10.93 6.74
CA THR A 157 0.52 10.86 6.66
C THR A 157 0.02 10.28 5.34
N GLU A 158 0.93 9.86 4.46
CA GLU A 158 0.64 9.57 3.06
C GLU A 158 1.39 8.31 2.58
N LEU A 159 0.80 7.58 1.63
CA LEU A 159 1.48 6.55 0.85
C LEU A 159 2.03 7.19 -0.42
N MET A 160 3.34 7.23 -0.58
CA MET A 160 3.95 7.57 -1.85
C MET A 160 4.20 6.30 -2.65
N VAL A 161 3.74 6.27 -3.90
CA VAL A 161 4.10 5.21 -4.85
C VAL A 161 5.00 5.79 -5.92
N GLU A 162 6.22 5.28 -6.01
CA GLU A 162 7.20 5.60 -7.04
C GLU A 162 7.26 4.45 -8.05
N ALA A 163 7.20 4.78 -9.34
CA ALA A 163 7.36 3.84 -10.44
C ALA A 163 8.45 4.33 -11.39
N LYS A 164 9.52 3.56 -11.53
CA LYS A 164 10.64 3.85 -12.41
C LYS A 164 10.63 2.91 -13.61
N GLU A 165 10.49 3.47 -14.81
CA GLU A 165 10.65 2.70 -16.04
C GLU A 165 12.15 2.38 -16.22
N SER A 166 12.49 1.10 -16.34
CA SER A 166 13.89 0.66 -16.20
C SER A 166 14.79 1.03 -17.38
N THR A 167 14.23 1.27 -18.58
CA THR A 167 15.00 1.56 -19.81
C THR A 167 15.43 3.02 -19.88
N THR A 168 14.48 3.92 -19.71
CA THR A 168 14.67 5.38 -19.75
C THR A 168 15.10 5.94 -18.41
N GLY A 169 14.89 5.19 -17.33
CA GLY A 169 15.11 5.65 -15.95
C GLY A 169 14.09 6.67 -15.47
N LYS A 170 13.07 6.99 -16.27
CA LYS A 170 12.07 8.00 -15.93
C LYS A 170 11.21 7.54 -14.75
N VAL A 171 11.00 8.45 -13.81
CA VAL A 171 10.27 8.21 -12.57
C VAL A 171 8.90 8.89 -12.64
N TYR A 172 7.89 8.18 -12.17
CA TYR A 172 6.51 8.63 -12.01
C TYR A 172 6.12 8.40 -10.56
N SER A 173 5.56 9.40 -9.89
CA SER A 173 5.14 9.28 -8.50
C SER A 173 3.75 9.85 -8.26
N SER A 174 3.06 9.32 -7.24
CA SER A 174 1.81 9.87 -6.73
C SER A 174 1.72 9.60 -5.24
N TYR A 175 1.00 10.48 -4.54
CA TYR A 175 0.71 10.39 -3.12
C TYR A 175 -0.75 10.01 -2.94
N PHE A 176 -1.02 9.15 -1.96
CA PHE A 176 -2.36 8.67 -1.63
C PHE A 176 -2.58 8.86 -0.13
N ASP A 177 -3.64 9.59 0.20
CA ASP A 177 -4.04 9.85 1.58
C ASP A 177 -4.83 8.68 2.15
N PHE A 178 -4.76 8.52 3.47
CA PHE A 178 -5.46 7.46 4.23
C PHE A 178 -6.64 7.97 5.07
N LEU A 179 -7.12 9.19 4.77
CA LEU A 179 -8.17 9.87 5.54
C LEU A 179 -9.54 9.20 5.37
#